data_AF-A0A1H2ZZH2-F1
#
_entry.id   AF-A0A1H2ZZH2-F1
#
_cell.length_a   1.000
_cell.length_b   1.000
_cell.length_c   1.000
_cell.angle_alpha   90.00
_cell.angle_beta   90.00
_cell.angle_gamma   90.00
#
_symmetry.space_group_name_H-M   'P 1'
#
loop_
_entity.id
_entity.type
_entity.pdbx_description
1 polymer ?
#
loop_
_entity_poly.entity_id
_entity_poly.type
_entity_poly.pdbx_seq_one_letter_code
_entity_poly.pdbx_strand_id
1 'polypeptide(L)'
;MGSKPLEISQSEREIIVMCLNSREEKILDAMEDRFHEIVGEKLASRAEKQVRNLFNDWHSLNETRQLKERVHRVAPTEQEGHIKAVPK
;
A
#
# COMPACT_ATOMS: atom_id res chain seq x y z
N MET A 1 -25.76 -13.07 -8.39
CA MET A 1 -24.66 -13.22 -9.36
C MET A 1 -23.35 -13.05 -8.59
N GLY A 2 -22.66 -14.14 -8.26
CA GLY A 2 -21.38 -14.07 -7.57
C GLY A 2 -20.28 -13.74 -8.57
N SER A 3 -19.56 -12.63 -8.36
CA SER A 3 -18.34 -12.33 -9.11
C SER A 3 -17.31 -13.43 -8.85
N LYS A 4 -16.76 -14.03 -9.91
CA LYS A 4 -15.62 -14.94 -9.77
C LYS A 4 -14.46 -14.18 -9.12
N PRO A 5 -13.68 -14.81 -8.22
CA PRO A 5 -12.47 -14.21 -7.69
C PRO A 5 -11.58 -13.78 -8.86
N LEU A 6 -10.99 -12.58 -8.76
CA LEU A 6 -10.03 -12.12 -9.77
C LEU A 6 -8.80 -13.05 -9.68
N GLU A 7 -8.59 -13.88 -10.70
CA GLU A 7 -7.39 -14.72 -10.80
C GLU A 7 -6.22 -13.83 -11.25
N ILE A 8 -5.45 -13.32 -10.30
CA ILE A 8 -4.21 -12.60 -10.55
C ILE A 8 -3.08 -13.65 -10.54
N SER A 9 -2.21 -13.66 -11.54
CA SER A 9 -1.01 -14.53 -11.55
C SER A 9 0.03 -14.07 -10.53
N GLN A 10 1.01 -14.94 -10.23
CA GLN A 10 2.10 -14.59 -9.31
C GLN A 10 2.95 -13.41 -9.81
N SER A 11 3.27 -13.38 -11.11
CA SER A 11 4.01 -12.28 -11.71
C SER A 11 3.23 -10.97 -11.71
N GLU A 12 1.91 -11.00 -11.94
CA GLU A 12 1.07 -9.81 -11.84
C GLU A 12 1.00 -9.30 -10.39
N ARG A 13 0.92 -10.20 -9.39
CA ARG A 13 0.99 -9.82 -7.98
C ARG A 13 2.31 -9.12 -7.64
N GLU A 14 3.44 -9.67 -8.09
CA GLU A 14 4.76 -9.08 -7.85
C GLU A 14 4.86 -7.67 -8.46
N ILE A 15 4.37 -7.48 -9.68
CA ILE A 15 4.30 -6.16 -10.33
C ILE A 15 3.43 -5.21 -9.52
N ILE A 16 2.25 -5.65 -9.07
CA ILE A 16 1.35 -4.81 -8.26
C ILE A 16 2.02 -4.41 -6.94
N VAL A 17 2.66 -5.35 -6.24
CA VAL A 17 3.38 -5.07 -4.98
C VAL A 17 4.53 -4.09 -5.22
N MET A 18 5.31 -4.27 -6.29
CA MET A 18 6.38 -3.34 -6.67
C MET A 18 5.84 -1.92 -6.91
N CYS A 19 4.74 -1.80 -7.66
CA CYS A 19 4.08 -0.51 -7.89
C CYS A 19 3.57 0.12 -6.59
N LEU A 20 2.99 -0.68 -5.68
CA LEU A 20 2.52 -0.19 -4.38
C LEU A 20 3.67 0.23 -3.46
N ASN A 21 4.81 -0.47 -3.50
CA ASN A 21 6.02 -0.06 -2.78
C ASN A 21 6.55 1.28 -3.27
N SER A 22 6.66 1.46 -4.60
CA SER A 22 7.07 2.73 -5.19
C SER A 22 6.09 3.87 -4.87
N ARG A 23 4.78 3.57 -4.84
CA ARG A 23 3.76 4.54 -4.41
C ARG A 23 3.93 4.94 -2.95
N GLU A 24 4.17 3.98 -2.06
CA GLU A 24 4.40 4.23 -0.63
C GLU A 24 5.62 5.13 -0.41
N GLU A 25 6.75 4.85 -1.07
CA GLU A 25 7.96 5.67 -1.01
C GLU A 25 7.69 7.12 -1.42
N LYS A 26 7.05 7.33 -2.57
CA LYS A 26 6.70 8.68 -3.05
C LYS A 26 5.78 9.45 -2.11
N ILE A 27 4.87 8.75 -1.43
CA ILE A 27 3.99 9.40 -0.44
C ILE A 27 4.82 9.81 0.78
N LEU A 28 5.73 8.95 1.25
CA LEU A 28 6.60 9.27 2.38
C LEU A 28 7.52 10.46 2.09
N ASP A 29 8.15 10.50 0.92
CA ASP A 29 8.98 11.63 0.48
C ASP A 29 8.17 12.93 0.45
N ALA A 30 6.97 12.91 -0.14
CA ALA A 30 6.11 14.09 -0.19
C ALA A 30 5.63 14.54 1.20
N MET A 31 5.37 13.58 2.11
CA MET A 31 5.01 13.89 3.49
C MET A 31 6.17 14.54 4.25
N GLU A 32 7.40 14.08 4.02
CA GLU A 32 8.60 14.65 4.62
C GLU A 32 8.83 16.09 4.14
N ASP A 33 8.78 16.34 2.83
CA ASP A 33 8.90 17.69 2.27
C ASP A 33 7.85 18.63 2.86
N ARG A 34 6.59 18.17 2.92
CA ARG A 34 5.48 18.98 3.44
C ARG A 34 5.62 19.24 4.95
N PHE A 35 6.18 18.30 5.71
CA PHE A 35 6.48 18.50 7.13
C PHE A 35 7.52 19.62 7.31
N HIS A 36 8.58 19.63 6.52
CA HIS A 36 9.58 20.69 6.54
C HIS A 36 8.98 22.06 6.18
N GLU A 37 8.07 22.12 5.20
CA GLU A 37 7.34 23.36 4.88
C GLU A 37 6.50 23.87 6.06
N ILE A 38 5.79 22.98 6.78
CA ILE A 38 4.96 23.34 7.93
C ILE A 38 5.81 23.92 9.06
N VAL A 39 6.96 23.30 9.35
CA VAL A 39 7.89 23.76 10.41
C VAL A 39 8.44 25.15 10.09
N GLY A 40 8.65 25.47 8.81
CA GLY A 40 9.11 26.77 8.35
C GLY A 40 8.03 27.86 8.20
N GLU A 41 6.74 27.49 8.27
CA GLU A 41 5.63 28.40 8.02
C GLU A 41 5.36 29.32 9.22
N LYS A 42 5.20 30.62 8.95
CA LYS A 42 5.01 31.67 9.96
C LYS A 42 3.55 32.11 10.07
N LEU A 43 2.73 31.79 9.07
CA LEU A 43 1.32 32.13 9.01
C LEU A 43 0.47 30.93 9.42
N ALA A 44 -0.20 31.03 10.57
CA ALA A 44 -1.02 29.96 11.13
C ALA A 44 -2.05 29.39 10.13
N SER A 45 -2.73 30.24 9.35
CA SER A 45 -3.72 29.78 8.37
C SER A 45 -3.11 28.97 7.21
N ARG A 46 -1.85 29.24 6.84
CA ARG A 46 -1.13 28.45 5.84
C ARG A 46 -0.63 27.14 6.43
N ALA A 47 -0.13 27.16 7.66
CA ALA A 47 0.27 25.98 8.39
C ALA A 47 -0.92 25.01 8.56
N GLU A 48 -2.10 25.51 8.95
CA GLU A 48 -3.33 24.71 9.04
C GLU A 48 -3.70 24.04 7.71
N LYS A 49 -3.58 24.78 6.59
CA LYS A 49 -3.81 24.22 5.25
C LYS A 49 -2.80 23.12 4.91
N GLN A 50 -1.52 23.33 5.23
CA GLN A 50 -0.47 22.34 4.98
C GLN A 50 -0.64 21.10 5.86
N VAL A 51 -1.02 21.25 7.13
CA VAL A 51 -1.35 20.13 8.03
C VAL A 51 -2.52 19.31 7.48
N ARG A 52 -3.55 19.95 6.91
CA ARG A 52 -4.65 19.23 6.27
C ARG A 52 -4.19 18.43 5.05
N ASN A 53 -3.27 18.97 4.26
CA ASN A 53 -2.69 18.24 3.15
C ASN A 53 -1.85 17.05 3.63
N LEU A 54 -1.07 17.23 4.69
CA LEU A 54 -0.31 16.13 5.32
C LEU A 54 -1.23 15.01 5.82
N PHE A 55 -2.40 15.36 6.35
CA PHE A 55 -3.43 14.38 6.72
C PHE A 55 -3.96 13.59 5.50
N ASN A 56 -4.17 14.24 4.37
CA ASN A 56 -4.60 13.57 3.13
C ASN A 56 -3.50 12.62 2.59
N ASP A 57 -2.25 13.03 2.68
CA ASP A 57 -1.10 12.21 2.30
C ASP A 57 -1.01 10.96 3.21
N TRP A 58 -1.22 11.13 4.52
CA TRP A 58 -1.33 10.01 5.47
C TRP A 58 -2.48 9.05 5.15
N HIS A 59 -3.64 9.58 4.75
CA HIS A 59 -4.77 8.74 4.32
C HIS A 59 -4.40 7.90 3.09
N SER A 60 -3.74 8.52 2.10
CA SER A 60 -3.27 7.84 0.88
C SER A 60 -2.22 6.76 1.18
N LEU A 61 -1.35 7.00 2.17
CA LEU A 61 -0.38 6.02 2.66
C LEU A 61 -1.10 4.80 3.25
N ASN A 62 -2.09 5.04 4.11
CA ASN A 62 -2.86 3.97 4.75
C ASN A 62 -3.63 3.13 3.71
N GLU A 63 -4.26 3.75 2.72
CA GLU A 63 -4.90 3.04 1.60
C GLU A 63 -3.91 2.17 0.82
N THR A 64 -2.70 2.68 0.57
CA THR A 64 -1.64 1.95 -0.12
C THR A 64 -1.21 0.70 0.66
N ARG A 65 -1.04 0.83 1.99
CA ARG A 65 -0.72 -0.30 2.88
C ARG A 65 -1.83 -1.34 2.93
N GLN A 66 -3.09 -0.90 3.04
CA GLN A 66 -4.24 -1.80 3.00
C GLN A 66 -4.34 -2.55 1.66
N LEU A 67 -4.06 -1.87 0.54
CA LEU A 67 -3.98 -2.52 -0.78
C LEU A 67 -2.88 -3.58 -0.82
N LYS A 68 -1.68 -3.28 -0.31
CA LYS A 68 -0.57 -4.26 -0.21
C LYS A 68 -1.02 -5.49 0.56
N GLU A 69 -1.63 -5.32 1.73
CA GLU A 69 -2.13 -6.46 2.52
C GLU A 69 -3.21 -7.27 1.80
N ARG A 70 -4.10 -6.62 1.05
CA ARG A 70 -5.13 -7.32 0.25
C ARG A 70 -4.50 -8.15 -0.86
N VAL A 71 -3.48 -7.62 -1.55
CA VAL A 71 -2.76 -8.35 -2.60
C VAL A 71 -2.05 -9.58 -2.03
N HIS A 72 -1.46 -9.47 -0.84
CA HIS A 72 -0.84 -10.62 -0.15
C HIS A 72 -1.88 -11.68 0.26
N ARG A 73 -3.06 -11.27 0.74
CA ARG A 73 -4.13 -12.20 1.16
C ARG A 73 -4.82 -12.93 0.01
N VAL A 74 -4.83 -12.36 -1.19
CA VAL A 74 -5.39 -12.97 -2.41
C VAL A 74 -4.38 -13.92 -3.08
N ALA A 75 -3.14 -14.00 -2.58
CA ALA A 75 -2.23 -15.04 -3.02
C ALA A 75 -2.82 -16.41 -2.66
N PRO A 76 -3.04 -17.31 -3.64
CA PRO A 76 -3.37 -18.69 -3.31
C PRO A 76 -2.23 -19.24 -2.45
N THR A 77 -2.58 -19.86 -1.34
CA THR A 77 -1.67 -20.68 -0.54
C THR A 77 -1.16 -21.82 -1.42
N GLU A 78 -0.13 -21.58 -2.22
CA GLU A 78 0.64 -22.63 -2.90
C GLU A 78 1.53 -23.39 -1.88
N GLN A 79 0.94 -23.83 -0.76
CA GLN A 79 1.60 -24.66 0.24
C GLN A 79 0.85 -25.96 0.61
N GLU A 80 -0.33 -26.24 0.08
CA GLU A 80 -1.02 -27.52 0.33
C GLU A 80 -0.82 -28.56 -0.80
N GLY A 81 0.34 -28.51 -1.47
CA GLY A 81 0.71 -29.43 -2.57
C GLY A 81 1.72 -30.53 -2.22
N HIS A 82 2.07 -30.73 -0.94
CA HIS A 82 3.05 -31.75 -0.53
C HIS A 82 2.59 -32.57 0.68
N ILE A 83 1.42 -33.19 0.60
CA ILE A 83 1.20 -34.44 1.34
C ILE A 83 1.92 -35.52 0.54
N LYS A 84 3.14 -35.86 0.99
CA LYS A 84 3.87 -37.04 0.52
C LYS A 84 2.92 -38.23 0.63
N ALA A 85 2.63 -38.88 -0.50
CA ALA A 85 2.08 -40.22 -0.49
C ALA A 85 3.01 -41.09 0.36
N VAL A 86 2.53 -41.54 1.52
CA VAL A 86 3.21 -42.57 2.31
C VAL A 86 2.76 -43.91 1.73
N PRO A 87 3.66 -44.72 1.15
CA PRO A 87 3.30 -46.07 0.77
C PRO A 87 3.45 -46.97 2.01
N LYS A 88 2.35 -47.61 2.42
CA LYS A 88 2.28 -49.01 2.87
C LYS A 88 0.83 -49.43 3.07
#